data_AF-A0A2E3CBV3-F1
#
_entry.id   AF-A0A2E3CBV3-F1
#
_cell.length_a   1.000
_cell.length_b   1.000
_cell.length_c   1.000
_cell.angle_alpha   90.00
_cell.angle_beta   90.00
_cell.angle_gamma   90.00
#
_symmetry.space_group_name_H-M   'P 1'
#
loop_
_entity.id
_entity.type
_entity.pdbx_description
1 polymer ?
#
loop_
_entity_poly.entity_id
_entity_poly.type
_entity_poly.pdbx_seq_one_letter_code
_entity_poly.pdbx_strand_id
1 'polypeptide(L)'
;MYHLIFLEDILDLINIAKASDYNLSNDLEKIALKMIDWIKILAHPDNSIASFNDCSQNIASTINQVIEYANKLGLKSIGPFNSKENNQLALNLESGYCRFKNEKVSFFVDIAKIGPDYLPGHGHADTLSFEASFFDEKVFVNSGTSCYKISKRREFERSTAAHNTLEINCKNSSDVWSAFRAGKRAQPFNIKKSFDKKSNSYHLSCSHNGYSSLFRPLIHKREWEFNSSTIKIIDSIEGDFKEAISRLYIHPHVDIKEVNEKSLVLRNRNGCSIYLEIENAIIKITNTKYSETFGKLIDNRCINLHLIGKSSSICIKY
;
A
#
# COMPACT_ATOMS: atom_id res chain seq x y z
N MET A 1 10.11 1.35 5.48
CA MET A 1 11.05 1.73 6.58
C MET A 1 12.36 0.97 6.50
N TYR A 2 12.39 -0.35 6.71
CA TYR A 2 13.63 -1.15 6.70
C TYR A 2 14.46 -1.02 5.42
N HIS A 3 13.82 -0.90 4.25
CA HIS A 3 14.53 -0.65 2.99
C HIS A 3 15.42 0.61 3.04
N LEU A 4 14.95 1.68 3.67
CA LEU A 4 15.71 2.93 3.80
C LEU A 4 16.91 2.75 4.75
N ILE A 5 16.73 1.98 5.84
CA ILE A 5 17.82 1.65 6.77
C ILE A 5 18.93 0.90 6.02
N PHE A 6 18.59 -0.18 5.30
CA PHE A 6 19.58 -0.94 4.54
C PHE A 6 20.20 -0.15 3.37
N LEU A 7 19.42 0.75 2.74
CA LEU A 7 19.97 1.61 1.70
C LEU A 7 21.01 2.57 2.29
N GLU A 8 20.72 3.17 3.45
CA GLU A 8 21.69 4.01 4.17
C GLU A 8 22.96 3.23 4.53
N ASP A 9 22.85 2.02 5.07
CA ASP A 9 24.00 1.15 5.36
C ASP A 9 24.86 0.88 4.10
N ILE A 10 24.22 0.62 2.94
CA ILE A 10 24.95 0.42 1.68
C ILE A 10 25.65 1.70 1.21
N LEU A 11 25.01 2.86 1.36
CA LEU A 11 25.61 4.14 1.02
C LEU A 11 26.81 4.44 1.94
N ASP A 12 26.74 4.10 3.22
CA ASP A 12 27.85 4.20 4.16
C ASP A 12 29.04 3.32 3.75
N LEU A 13 28.80 2.08 3.34
CA LEU A 13 29.86 1.20 2.83
C LEU A 13 30.53 1.78 1.58
N ILE A 14 29.76 2.33 0.66
CA ILE A 14 30.28 2.99 -0.55
C ILE A 14 31.10 4.23 -0.18
N ASN A 15 30.62 5.03 0.77
CA ASN A 15 31.30 6.22 1.25
C ASN A 15 32.65 5.89 1.90
N ILE A 16 32.67 4.91 2.82
CA ILE A 16 33.90 4.45 3.50
C ILE A 16 34.91 3.95 2.46
N ALA A 17 34.48 3.13 1.51
CA ALA A 17 35.38 2.59 0.49
C ALA A 17 36.01 3.70 -0.38
N LYS A 18 35.22 4.71 -0.77
CA LYS A 18 35.71 5.88 -1.51
C LYS A 18 36.69 6.71 -0.69
N ALA A 19 36.47 6.82 0.62
CA ALA A 19 37.34 7.59 1.52
C ALA A 19 38.65 6.85 1.86
N SER A 20 38.66 5.52 1.80
CA SER A 20 39.81 4.70 2.21
C SER A 20 40.63 4.11 1.04
N ASP A 21 40.39 4.55 -0.20
CA ASP A 21 40.94 3.95 -1.44
C ASP A 21 40.76 2.41 -1.52
N TYR A 22 39.73 1.88 -0.84
CA TYR A 22 39.42 0.46 -0.88
C TYR A 22 38.58 0.16 -2.12
N ASN A 23 39.03 -0.80 -2.93
CA ASN A 23 38.32 -1.18 -4.14
C ASN A 23 37.07 -2.03 -3.80
N LEU A 24 35.97 -1.35 -3.49
CA LEU A 24 34.67 -1.96 -3.29
C LEU A 24 34.06 -2.35 -4.64
N SER A 25 33.36 -3.49 -4.68
CA SER A 25 32.68 -3.92 -5.91
C SER A 25 31.68 -2.86 -6.37
N ASN A 26 31.76 -2.48 -7.65
CA ASN A 26 30.77 -1.65 -8.34
C ASN A 26 29.35 -2.23 -8.30
N ASP A 27 29.19 -3.49 -7.90
CA ASP A 27 27.88 -4.11 -7.72
C ASP A 27 27.08 -3.47 -6.57
N LEU A 28 27.75 -2.94 -5.53
CA LEU A 28 27.04 -2.23 -4.46
C LEU A 28 26.47 -0.90 -4.94
N GLU A 29 27.18 -0.15 -5.78
CA GLU A 29 26.65 1.07 -6.40
C GLU A 29 25.43 0.77 -7.28
N LYS A 30 25.48 -0.32 -8.07
CA LYS A 30 24.34 -0.78 -8.88
C LYS A 30 23.15 -1.18 -8.01
N ILE A 31 23.39 -1.88 -6.91
CA ILE A 31 22.34 -2.27 -5.95
C ILE A 31 21.72 -1.03 -5.31
N ALA A 32 22.54 -0.08 -4.85
CA ALA A 32 22.08 1.19 -4.28
C ALA A 32 21.18 1.95 -5.27
N LEU A 33 21.59 2.06 -6.54
CA LEU A 33 20.77 2.71 -7.59
C LEU A 33 19.41 2.02 -7.78
N LYS A 34 19.37 0.68 -7.83
CA LYS A 34 18.12 -0.08 -7.89
C LYS A 34 17.24 0.15 -6.67
N MET A 35 17.84 0.21 -5.48
CA MET A 35 17.12 0.48 -4.23
C MET A 35 16.56 1.91 -4.17
N ILE A 36 17.29 2.89 -4.72
CA ILE A 36 16.81 4.27 -4.85
C ILE A 36 15.63 4.35 -5.83
N ASP A 37 15.74 3.70 -6.99
CA ASP A 37 14.63 3.66 -7.95
C ASP A 37 13.39 2.98 -7.34
N TRP A 38 13.59 1.90 -6.58
CA TRP A 38 12.51 1.19 -5.91
C TRP A 38 11.81 2.06 -4.85
N ILE A 39 12.55 2.74 -3.96
CA ILE A 39 11.90 3.52 -2.89
C ILE A 39 11.11 4.72 -3.44
N LYS A 40 11.52 5.28 -4.58
CA LYS A 40 10.76 6.31 -5.32
C LYS A 40 9.38 5.81 -5.78
N ILE A 41 9.20 4.50 -6.00
CA ILE A 41 7.88 3.91 -6.29
C ILE A 41 6.95 4.05 -5.09
N LEU A 42 7.46 3.93 -3.86
CA LEU A 42 6.67 3.96 -2.61
C LEU A 42 6.66 5.33 -1.91
N ALA A 43 7.10 6.39 -2.59
CA ALA A 43 7.13 7.75 -2.05
C ALA A 43 5.79 8.48 -2.29
N HIS A 44 5.10 8.90 -1.22
CA HIS A 44 4.02 9.88 -1.33
C HIS A 44 4.52 11.23 -1.87
N PRO A 45 3.63 12.11 -2.37
CA PRO A 45 4.02 13.43 -2.86
C PRO A 45 4.77 14.29 -1.83
N ASP A 46 4.48 14.12 -0.54
CA ASP A 46 5.18 14.77 0.58
C ASP A 46 6.54 14.12 0.92
N ASN A 47 7.02 13.18 0.10
CA ASN A 47 8.22 12.35 0.30
C ASN A 47 8.19 11.41 1.52
N SER A 48 7.04 11.26 2.19
CA SER A 48 6.87 10.19 3.17
C SER A 48 6.73 8.83 2.48
N ILE A 49 7.06 7.77 3.20
CA ILE A 49 6.92 6.39 2.70
C ILE A 49 5.49 5.89 2.85
N ALA A 50 4.98 5.17 1.85
CA ALA A 50 3.75 4.40 1.98
C ALA A 50 3.88 3.38 3.13
N SER A 51 2.83 3.23 3.94
CA SER A 51 2.86 2.54 5.23
C SER A 51 2.33 1.10 5.13
N PHE A 52 3.00 0.28 4.31
CA PHE A 52 2.77 -1.17 4.23
C PHE A 52 3.58 -1.94 5.28
N ASN A 53 3.05 -3.05 5.79
CA ASN A 53 3.71 -3.89 6.80
C ASN A 53 4.18 -3.07 8.03
N ASP A 54 5.29 -3.47 8.66
CA ASP A 54 5.97 -2.70 9.69
C ASP A 54 6.67 -1.46 9.14
N CYS A 55 5.87 -0.41 8.96
CA CYS A 55 6.32 0.89 8.54
C CYS A 55 5.84 1.96 9.53
N SER A 56 6.77 2.80 9.96
CA SER A 56 6.51 3.94 10.82
C SER A 56 7.40 5.09 10.35
N GLN A 57 6.86 6.31 10.32
CA GLN A 57 7.65 7.49 9.98
C GLN A 57 8.61 7.83 11.14
N ASN A 58 9.63 8.64 10.84
CA ASN A 58 10.61 9.15 11.80
C ASN A 58 11.47 8.08 12.52
N ILE A 59 11.66 6.91 11.90
CA ILE A 59 12.57 5.86 12.39
C ILE A 59 13.81 5.71 11.49
N ALA A 60 13.61 5.66 10.18
CA ALA A 60 14.69 5.66 9.20
C ALA A 60 14.91 7.09 8.66
N SER A 61 16.06 7.33 8.03
CA SER A 61 16.30 8.54 7.25
C SER A 61 15.20 8.75 6.19
N THR A 62 14.86 10.01 5.95
CA THR A 62 13.84 10.37 4.94
C THR A 62 14.33 10.03 3.54
N ILE A 63 13.39 9.84 2.60
CA ILE A 63 13.72 9.56 1.20
C ILE A 63 14.65 10.64 0.62
N ASN A 64 14.39 11.91 0.94
CA ASN A 64 15.21 13.04 0.48
C ASN A 64 16.63 12.98 1.04
N GLN A 65 16.80 12.70 2.33
CA GLN A 65 18.12 12.59 2.94
C GLN A 65 18.95 11.48 2.29
N VAL A 66 18.32 10.32 2.04
CA VAL A 66 19.00 9.18 1.40
C VAL A 66 19.35 9.48 -0.07
N ILE A 67 18.47 10.16 -0.81
CA ILE A 67 18.76 10.60 -2.19
C ILE A 67 19.88 11.64 -2.22
N GLU A 68 19.87 12.62 -1.31
CA GLU A 68 20.93 13.61 -1.20
C GLU A 68 22.27 12.97 -0.86
N TYR A 69 22.28 11.97 0.02
CA TYR A 69 23.48 11.21 0.35
C TYR A 69 24.01 10.46 -0.88
N ALA A 70 23.14 9.72 -1.58
CA ALA A 70 23.50 9.04 -2.82
C ALA A 70 24.08 9.98 -3.89
N ASN A 71 23.48 11.16 -4.06
CA ASN A 71 23.95 12.18 -5.01
C ASN A 71 25.35 12.70 -4.65
N LYS A 72 25.66 12.90 -3.37
CA LYS A 72 27.01 13.29 -2.91
C LYS A 72 28.05 12.21 -3.21
N LEU A 73 27.64 10.94 -3.24
CA LEU A 73 28.47 9.81 -3.65
C LEU A 73 28.55 9.63 -5.17
N GLY A 74 27.93 10.51 -5.96
CA GLY A 74 27.90 10.43 -7.42
C GLY A 74 26.86 9.46 -7.99
N LEU A 75 25.99 8.89 -7.16
CA LEU A 75 24.96 7.94 -7.55
C LEU A 75 23.68 8.68 -7.96
N LYS A 76 23.51 8.90 -9.26
CA LYS A 76 22.34 9.59 -9.82
C LYS A 76 21.34 8.59 -10.40
N SER A 77 20.22 8.42 -9.71
CA SER A 77 19.11 7.56 -10.16
C SER A 77 18.18 8.32 -11.12
N ILE A 78 17.79 7.65 -12.21
CA ILE A 78 16.89 8.18 -13.24
C ILE A 78 15.42 8.14 -12.77
N GLY A 79 15.12 7.28 -11.78
CA GLY A 79 13.79 7.14 -11.21
C GLY A 79 12.87 6.25 -12.06
N PRO A 80 11.77 5.76 -11.45
CA PRO A 80 10.87 4.79 -12.09
C PRO A 80 9.83 5.42 -13.02
N PHE A 81 9.81 6.75 -13.18
CA PHE A 81 8.77 7.51 -13.87
C PHE A 81 9.36 8.39 -14.97
N ASN A 82 8.70 8.44 -16.13
CA ASN A 82 9.05 9.28 -17.26
C ASN A 82 8.27 10.61 -17.19
N SER A 83 8.96 11.74 -17.08
CA SER A 83 8.32 13.06 -16.92
C SER A 83 7.44 13.50 -18.10
N LYS A 84 7.47 12.79 -19.23
CA LYS A 84 6.68 13.12 -20.43
C LYS A 84 5.29 12.48 -20.49
N GLU A 85 4.96 11.57 -19.57
CA GLU A 85 3.71 10.82 -19.59
C GLU A 85 2.76 11.30 -18.48
N ASN A 86 1.50 11.61 -18.84
CA ASN A 86 0.50 12.08 -17.87
C ASN A 86 0.04 10.98 -16.91
N ASN A 87 -0.25 9.78 -17.44
CA ASN A 87 -0.63 8.61 -16.65
C ASN A 87 0.53 7.61 -16.68
N GLN A 88 0.99 7.16 -15.51
CA GLN A 88 2.13 6.27 -15.40
C GLN A 88 1.86 5.15 -14.40
N LEU A 89 2.23 3.92 -14.77
CA LEU A 89 2.15 2.76 -13.88
C LEU A 89 3.51 2.09 -13.75
N ALA A 90 4.20 2.37 -12.64
CA ALA A 90 5.43 1.68 -12.27
C ALA A 90 5.07 0.43 -11.46
N LEU A 91 5.41 -0.75 -11.98
CA LEU A 91 5.20 -2.03 -11.30
C LEU A 91 6.54 -2.74 -11.17
N ASN A 92 6.92 -3.05 -9.94
CA ASN A 92 8.07 -3.92 -9.68
C ASN A 92 7.55 -5.32 -9.33
N LEU A 93 7.57 -6.23 -10.30
CA LEU A 93 7.05 -7.59 -10.13
C LEU A 93 7.84 -8.43 -9.13
N GLU A 94 9.13 -8.16 -8.95
CA GLU A 94 9.98 -8.90 -8.01
C GLU A 94 9.58 -8.63 -6.56
N SER A 95 9.29 -7.37 -6.23
CA SER A 95 8.86 -6.95 -4.91
C SER A 95 7.35 -6.99 -4.72
N GLY A 96 6.56 -6.96 -5.80
CA GLY A 96 5.10 -6.94 -5.76
C GLY A 96 4.48 -5.59 -5.38
N TYR A 97 5.23 -4.50 -5.45
CA TYR A 97 4.69 -3.16 -5.23
C TYR A 97 4.48 -2.40 -6.55
N CYS A 98 3.39 -1.65 -6.60
CA CYS A 98 3.00 -0.87 -7.77
C CYS A 98 2.62 0.54 -7.36
N ARG A 99 2.91 1.52 -8.22
CA ARG A 99 2.34 2.86 -8.13
C ARG A 99 1.77 3.31 -9.46
N PHE A 100 0.50 3.65 -9.44
CA PHE A 100 -0.11 4.52 -10.45
C PHE A 100 0.11 5.97 -10.05
N LYS A 101 0.51 6.80 -11.01
CA LYS A 101 0.67 8.24 -10.81
C LYS A 101 0.14 9.02 -12.00
N ASN A 102 -0.53 10.12 -11.71
CA ASN A 102 -0.71 11.24 -12.63
C ASN A 102 -0.52 12.58 -11.88
N GLU A 103 -0.91 13.70 -12.50
CA GLU A 103 -0.79 15.03 -11.88
C GLU A 103 -1.58 15.17 -10.57
N LYS A 104 -2.70 14.46 -10.43
CA LYS A 104 -3.59 14.59 -9.27
C LYS A 104 -3.47 13.44 -8.28
N VAL A 105 -2.94 12.28 -8.69
CA VAL A 105 -3.02 11.06 -7.88
C VAL A 105 -1.68 10.35 -7.79
N SER A 106 -1.40 9.82 -6.60
CA SER A 106 -0.41 8.78 -6.38
C SER A 106 -1.08 7.62 -5.64
N PHE A 107 -1.26 6.50 -6.32
CA PHE A 107 -1.99 5.33 -5.82
C PHE A 107 -1.04 4.13 -5.75
N PHE A 108 -0.86 3.58 -4.56
CA PHE A 108 0.10 2.52 -4.25
C PHE A 108 -0.64 1.21 -4.02
N VAL A 109 -0.22 0.12 -4.66
CA VAL A 109 -0.84 -1.19 -4.52
C VAL A 109 0.16 -2.20 -4.02
N ASP A 110 -0.24 -3.00 -3.04
CA ASP A 110 0.50 -4.15 -2.53
C ASP A 110 -0.06 -5.46 -3.12
N ILE A 111 0.66 -6.02 -4.08
CA ILE A 111 0.47 -7.38 -4.61
C ILE A 111 1.65 -8.30 -4.23
N ALA A 112 2.39 -7.95 -3.18
CA ALA A 112 3.58 -8.63 -2.74
C ALA A 112 3.27 -9.90 -1.93
N LYS A 113 4.26 -10.80 -1.91
CA LYS A 113 4.29 -11.87 -0.90
C LYS A 113 4.59 -11.24 0.46
N ILE A 114 3.91 -11.74 1.50
CA ILE A 114 4.09 -11.25 2.87
C ILE A 114 5.47 -11.67 3.41
N GLY A 115 6.39 -10.72 3.43
CA GLY A 115 7.75 -10.86 3.95
C GLY A 115 8.59 -11.94 3.25
N PRO A 116 9.91 -11.95 3.50
CA PRO A 116 10.76 -13.06 3.06
C PRO A 116 10.40 -14.34 3.81
N ASP A 117 10.52 -15.50 3.15
CA ASP A 117 10.19 -16.80 3.75
C ASP A 117 11.02 -17.13 5.00
N TYR A 118 12.22 -16.58 5.10
CA TYR A 118 13.13 -16.77 6.24
C TYR A 118 12.88 -15.78 7.40
N LEU A 119 12.13 -14.69 7.20
CA LEU A 119 11.88 -13.68 8.24
C LEU A 119 10.55 -12.93 8.03
N PRO A 120 9.38 -13.59 8.18
CA PRO A 120 8.08 -12.98 7.90
C PRO A 120 7.53 -12.13 9.04
N GLY A 121 8.29 -11.95 10.13
CA GLY A 121 7.77 -11.38 11.39
C GLY A 121 7.28 -9.93 11.30
N HIS A 122 7.80 -9.18 10.32
CA HIS A 122 7.38 -7.81 10.01
C HIS A 122 6.22 -7.72 9.03
N GLY A 123 5.81 -8.87 8.47
CA GLY A 123 4.69 -8.97 7.56
C GLY A 123 3.35 -8.81 8.26
N HIS A 124 2.42 -8.12 7.59
CA HIS A 124 1.03 -7.98 8.00
C HIS A 124 0.14 -8.88 7.13
N ALA A 125 -1.14 -9.00 7.47
CA ALA A 125 -2.14 -9.69 6.67
C ALA A 125 -2.82 -8.72 5.68
N ASP A 126 -2.01 -8.00 4.90
CA ASP A 126 -2.39 -6.81 4.10
C ASP A 126 -2.38 -7.03 2.58
N THR A 127 -2.32 -8.28 2.11
CA THR A 127 -2.32 -8.59 0.67
C THR A 127 -3.50 -7.94 -0.06
N LEU A 128 -3.21 -7.33 -1.21
CA LEU A 128 -4.12 -6.51 -2.04
C LEU A 128 -4.57 -5.19 -1.39
N SER A 129 -3.91 -4.76 -0.31
CA SER A 129 -4.11 -3.42 0.26
C SER A 129 -3.56 -2.34 -0.67
N PHE A 130 -3.96 -1.10 -0.39
CA PHE A 130 -3.47 0.08 -1.09
C PHE A 130 -3.40 1.29 -0.16
N GLU A 131 -2.62 2.28 -0.57
CA GLU A 131 -2.67 3.65 -0.04
C GLU A 131 -2.80 4.61 -1.22
N ALA A 132 -3.35 5.80 -1.00
CA ALA A 132 -3.46 6.77 -2.07
C ALA A 132 -3.48 8.21 -1.58
N SER A 133 -2.75 9.05 -2.32
CA SER A 133 -2.81 10.49 -2.23
C SER A 133 -3.58 11.08 -3.42
N PHE A 134 -4.43 12.06 -3.13
CA PHE A 134 -5.17 12.86 -4.11
C PHE A 134 -4.89 14.33 -3.87
N PHE A 135 -4.50 15.05 -4.92
CA PHE A 135 -4.08 16.46 -4.88
C PHE A 135 -2.99 16.69 -3.84
N ASP A 136 -1.94 15.86 -3.91
CA ASP A 136 -0.78 15.83 -3.02
C ASP A 136 -1.06 15.53 -1.53
N GLU A 137 -2.30 15.17 -1.19
CA GLU A 137 -2.72 14.84 0.17
C GLU A 137 -2.99 13.36 0.34
N LYS A 138 -2.51 12.75 1.44
CA LYS A 138 -2.91 11.38 1.82
C LYS A 138 -4.41 11.34 2.10
N VAL A 139 -5.11 10.41 1.44
CA VAL A 139 -6.56 10.23 1.60
C VAL A 139 -6.86 8.85 2.12
N PHE A 140 -6.40 7.83 1.40
CA PHE A 140 -6.51 6.44 1.84
C PHE A 140 -5.18 6.00 2.41
N VAL A 141 -5.18 5.55 3.66
CA VAL A 141 -3.98 5.13 4.41
C VAL A 141 -4.24 3.77 5.04
N ASN A 142 -3.23 2.97 5.34
CA ASN A 142 -3.42 1.85 6.26
C ASN A 142 -3.49 2.36 7.72
N SER A 143 -3.89 1.51 8.67
CA SER A 143 -3.93 1.91 10.09
C SER A 143 -2.55 2.26 10.68
N GLY A 144 -1.47 1.79 10.04
CA GLY A 144 -0.08 1.98 10.42
C GLY A 144 0.36 1.17 11.64
N THR A 145 1.63 1.36 12.04
CA THR A 145 2.26 0.63 13.15
C THR A 145 2.66 1.59 14.27
N SER A 146 2.03 1.44 15.44
CA SER A 146 2.26 2.30 16.61
C SER A 146 3.13 1.66 17.68
N CYS A 147 3.25 0.32 17.70
CA CYS A 147 3.97 -0.37 18.75
C CYS A 147 4.48 -1.74 18.30
N TYR A 148 5.51 -2.24 18.99
CA TYR A 148 6.01 -3.61 18.85
C TYR A 148 5.75 -4.47 20.08
N LYS A 149 5.19 -3.89 21.14
CA LYS A 149 4.81 -4.63 22.33
C LYS A 149 3.61 -5.52 22.03
N ILE A 150 3.67 -6.77 22.49
CA ILE A 150 2.54 -7.71 22.45
C ILE A 150 1.33 -7.03 23.11
N SER A 151 0.31 -6.78 22.32
CA SER A 151 -0.89 -6.06 22.72
C SER A 151 -2.01 -6.28 21.70
N LYS A 152 -3.26 -6.06 22.11
CA LYS A 152 -4.40 -6.06 21.18
C LYS A 152 -4.23 -5.04 20.05
N ARG A 153 -3.56 -3.91 20.32
CA ARG A 153 -3.28 -2.91 19.29
C ARG A 153 -2.33 -3.49 18.23
N ARG A 154 -1.23 -4.12 18.65
CA ARG A 154 -0.30 -4.76 17.72
C ARG A 154 -0.96 -5.88 16.91
N GLU A 155 -1.78 -6.71 17.56
CA GLU A 155 -2.55 -7.76 16.86
C GLU A 155 -3.49 -7.17 15.81
N PHE A 156 -4.19 -6.08 16.15
CA PHE A 156 -5.04 -5.36 15.20
C PHE A 156 -4.24 -4.74 14.05
N GLU A 157 -3.15 -4.01 14.33
CA GLU A 157 -2.34 -3.34 13.29
C GLU A 157 -1.79 -4.30 12.25
N ARG A 158 -1.57 -5.57 12.62
CA ARG A 158 -1.12 -6.62 11.69
C ARG A 158 -2.27 -7.35 10.99
N SER A 159 -3.49 -7.21 11.48
CA SER A 159 -4.67 -7.92 11.00
C SER A 159 -5.17 -7.38 9.67
N THR A 160 -5.83 -8.20 8.85
CA THR A 160 -6.45 -7.77 7.60
C THR A 160 -7.46 -6.64 7.82
N ALA A 161 -8.14 -6.67 8.96
CA ALA A 161 -9.10 -5.65 9.33
C ALA A 161 -8.48 -4.24 9.43
N ALA A 162 -7.15 -4.09 9.58
CA ALA A 162 -6.48 -2.79 9.72
C ALA A 162 -6.02 -2.16 8.39
N HIS A 163 -6.31 -2.81 7.26
CA HIS A 163 -5.79 -2.45 5.94
C HIS A 163 -6.90 -2.16 4.93
N ASN A 164 -6.56 -1.46 3.86
CA ASN A 164 -7.48 -1.14 2.76
C ASN A 164 -7.67 -2.35 1.84
N THR A 165 -8.14 -3.47 2.39
CA THR A 165 -8.35 -4.74 1.67
C THR A 165 -9.66 -5.40 2.10
N LEU A 166 -9.95 -6.56 1.52
CA LEU A 166 -11.16 -7.32 1.80
C LEU A 166 -10.92 -8.31 2.94
N GLU A 167 -11.68 -8.17 4.02
CA GLU A 167 -11.77 -9.14 5.12
C GLU A 167 -12.93 -10.12 4.87
N ILE A 168 -12.69 -11.43 5.01
CA ILE A 168 -13.74 -12.45 4.82
C ILE A 168 -13.94 -13.25 6.12
N ASN A 169 -15.19 -13.40 6.53
CA ASN A 169 -15.62 -14.15 7.73
C ASN A 169 -14.92 -13.72 9.04
N CYS A 170 -14.60 -12.44 9.17
CA CYS A 170 -13.86 -11.89 10.32
C CYS A 170 -12.50 -12.58 10.56
N LYS A 171 -11.79 -12.94 9.47
CA LYS A 171 -10.49 -13.62 9.50
C LYS A 171 -9.43 -12.80 8.78
N ASN A 172 -8.20 -13.03 9.20
CA ASN A 172 -7.04 -12.54 8.47
C ASN A 172 -6.77 -13.39 7.24
N SER A 173 -6.33 -12.74 6.16
CA SER A 173 -5.84 -13.39 4.94
C SER A 173 -4.53 -14.16 5.18
N SER A 174 -3.83 -13.87 6.27
CA SER A 174 -2.61 -14.53 6.72
C SER A 174 -2.58 -14.65 8.23
N ASP A 175 -1.98 -15.74 8.72
CA ASP A 175 -1.79 -15.95 10.15
C ASP A 175 -0.75 -14.95 10.66
N VAL A 176 -1.18 -14.05 11.55
CA VAL A 176 -0.34 -13.11 12.27
C VAL A 176 -0.74 -13.16 13.75
N TRP A 177 0.23 -13.35 14.64
CA TRP A 177 -0.02 -13.37 16.08
C TRP A 177 1.21 -12.92 16.86
N SER A 178 1.00 -12.66 18.16
CA SER A 178 2.03 -12.05 19.01
C SER A 178 2.59 -10.77 18.35
N ALA A 179 3.81 -10.37 18.69
CA ALA A 179 4.41 -9.16 18.12
C ALA A 179 4.95 -9.38 16.70
N PHE A 180 5.54 -10.55 16.41
CA PHE A 180 6.31 -10.81 15.19
C PHE A 180 6.19 -12.26 14.67
N ARG A 181 5.10 -12.96 14.97
CA ARG A 181 4.89 -14.31 14.43
C ARG A 181 3.96 -14.25 13.22
N ALA A 182 4.32 -15.00 12.19
CA ALA A 182 3.53 -15.19 10.99
C ALA A 182 3.58 -16.67 10.58
N GLY A 183 2.48 -17.17 10.02
CA GLY A 183 2.28 -18.60 9.76
C GLY A 183 1.90 -18.83 8.31
N LYS A 184 0.72 -19.42 8.08
CA LYS A 184 0.20 -19.52 6.72
C LYS A 184 -0.04 -18.12 6.17
N ARG A 185 0.51 -17.85 4.98
CA ARG A 185 0.44 -16.55 4.31
C ARG A 185 -0.37 -16.64 3.04
N ALA A 186 -1.19 -15.63 2.78
CA ALA A 186 -1.78 -15.37 1.48
C ALA A 186 -0.67 -15.38 0.41
N GLN A 187 -0.90 -16.15 -0.65
CA GLN A 187 -0.03 -16.15 -1.82
C GLN A 187 -0.72 -15.36 -2.93
N PRO A 188 -0.16 -14.21 -3.36
CA PRO A 188 -0.60 -13.54 -4.57
C PRO A 188 -0.32 -14.40 -5.81
N PHE A 189 -1.27 -14.44 -6.74
CA PHE A 189 -1.16 -15.11 -8.03
C PHE A 189 -2.04 -14.42 -9.09
N ASN A 190 -1.97 -14.88 -10.35
CA ASN A 190 -2.72 -14.32 -11.47
C ASN A 190 -2.55 -12.80 -11.64
N ILE A 191 -1.33 -12.30 -11.43
CA ILE A 191 -1.02 -10.88 -11.63
C ILE A 191 -1.13 -10.57 -13.12
N LYS A 192 -2.04 -9.66 -13.49
CA LYS A 192 -2.19 -9.18 -14.87
C LYS A 192 -2.11 -7.66 -14.90
N LYS A 193 -1.36 -7.14 -15.88
CA LYS A 193 -1.26 -5.71 -16.19
C LYS A 193 -1.54 -5.51 -17.68
N SER A 194 -2.35 -4.53 -18.02
CA SER A 194 -2.54 -4.08 -19.40
C SER A 194 -2.70 -2.57 -19.47
N PHE A 195 -2.50 -2.03 -20.67
CA PHE A 195 -2.71 -0.62 -20.98
C PHE A 195 -3.57 -0.52 -22.23
N ASP A 196 -4.71 0.15 -22.12
CA ASP A 196 -5.58 0.45 -23.25
C ASP A 196 -5.25 1.84 -23.78
N LYS A 197 -4.68 1.88 -24.99
CA LYS A 197 -4.32 3.13 -25.68
C LYS A 197 -5.53 3.99 -26.03
N LYS A 198 -6.71 3.41 -26.27
CA LYS A 198 -7.91 4.16 -26.69
C LYS A 198 -8.48 4.96 -25.54
N SER A 199 -8.59 4.33 -24.37
CA SER A 199 -9.09 4.96 -23.15
C SER A 199 -7.99 5.62 -22.30
N ASN A 200 -6.72 5.47 -22.69
CA ASN A 200 -5.54 5.90 -21.94
C ASN A 200 -5.57 5.41 -20.48
N SER A 201 -5.96 4.15 -20.30
CA SER A 201 -6.20 3.55 -18.98
C SER A 201 -5.29 2.36 -18.72
N TYR A 202 -4.90 2.19 -17.46
CA TYR A 202 -4.19 0.99 -17.00
C TYR A 202 -5.15 0.07 -16.26
N HIS A 203 -5.03 -1.23 -16.51
CA HIS A 203 -5.67 -2.26 -15.69
C HIS A 203 -4.61 -3.07 -14.95
N LEU A 204 -4.85 -3.30 -13.67
CA LEU A 204 -4.07 -4.18 -12.82
C LEU A 204 -5.04 -5.12 -12.11
N SER A 205 -4.72 -6.41 -12.05
CA SER A 205 -5.48 -7.37 -11.24
C SER A 205 -4.55 -8.38 -10.57
N CYS A 206 -4.95 -8.84 -9.40
CA CYS A 206 -4.27 -9.89 -8.66
C CYS A 206 -5.26 -10.67 -7.78
N SER A 207 -4.97 -11.94 -7.55
CA SER A 207 -5.74 -12.83 -6.68
C SER A 207 -4.86 -13.34 -5.54
N HIS A 208 -5.45 -13.70 -4.41
CA HIS A 208 -4.76 -14.47 -3.38
C HIS A 208 -5.65 -15.54 -2.75
N ASN A 209 -5.01 -16.57 -2.19
CA ASN A 209 -5.66 -17.76 -1.63
C ASN A 209 -5.64 -17.77 -0.08
N GLY A 210 -5.51 -16.60 0.53
CA GLY A 210 -5.28 -16.46 1.98
C GLY A 210 -6.37 -17.07 2.85
N TYR A 211 -7.61 -17.06 2.35
CA TYR A 211 -8.77 -17.61 3.03
C TYR A 211 -9.07 -19.08 2.73
N SER A 212 -8.40 -19.65 1.72
CA SER A 212 -8.62 -21.03 1.32
C SER A 212 -8.23 -21.99 2.42
N SER A 213 -8.97 -23.07 2.60
CA SER A 213 -8.56 -24.26 3.38
C SER A 213 -8.39 -25.46 2.45
N LEU A 214 -7.85 -26.56 2.96
CA LEU A 214 -7.60 -27.77 2.15
C LEU A 214 -8.85 -28.25 1.39
N PHE A 215 -10.04 -28.08 1.98
CA PHE A 215 -11.30 -28.59 1.42
C PHE A 215 -12.28 -27.48 0.98
N ARG A 216 -11.91 -26.21 1.15
CA ARG A 216 -12.77 -25.07 0.79
C ARG A 216 -11.91 -23.98 0.15
N PRO A 217 -11.79 -23.94 -1.19
CA PRO A 217 -11.13 -22.83 -1.86
C PRO A 217 -11.92 -21.56 -1.61
N LEU A 218 -11.22 -20.49 -1.27
CA LEU A 218 -11.79 -19.17 -1.08
C LEU A 218 -10.76 -18.14 -1.54
N ILE A 219 -10.97 -17.62 -2.74
CA ILE A 219 -10.05 -16.72 -3.44
C ILE A 219 -10.62 -15.32 -3.40
N HIS A 220 -9.80 -14.37 -2.97
CA HIS A 220 -10.09 -12.95 -3.15
C HIS A 220 -9.30 -12.46 -4.37
N LYS A 221 -10.00 -11.83 -5.31
CA LYS A 221 -9.42 -11.14 -6.46
C LYS A 221 -9.78 -9.67 -6.37
N ARG A 222 -8.77 -8.81 -6.55
CA ARG A 222 -8.95 -7.37 -6.69
C ARG A 222 -8.47 -6.89 -8.04
N GLU A 223 -9.19 -5.93 -8.59
CA GLU A 223 -8.86 -5.25 -9.84
C GLU A 223 -8.86 -3.74 -9.63
N TRP A 224 -7.91 -3.09 -10.28
CA TRP A 224 -7.81 -1.64 -10.35
C TRP A 224 -7.81 -1.20 -11.80
N GLU A 225 -8.69 -0.27 -12.13
CA GLU A 225 -8.69 0.43 -13.42
C GLU A 225 -8.34 1.90 -13.15
N PHE A 226 -7.22 2.34 -13.72
CA PHE A 226 -6.71 3.69 -13.55
C PHE A 226 -6.92 4.49 -14.83
N ASN A 227 -7.66 5.59 -14.74
CA ASN A 227 -7.82 6.60 -15.79
C ASN A 227 -7.32 7.95 -15.28
N SER A 228 -7.34 8.99 -16.12
CA SER A 228 -6.89 10.36 -15.81
C SER A 228 -7.73 11.08 -14.76
N SER A 229 -8.98 10.69 -14.57
CA SER A 229 -9.93 11.32 -13.62
C SER A 229 -10.70 10.33 -12.76
N THR A 230 -10.53 9.03 -12.99
CA THR A 230 -11.25 7.99 -12.27
C THR A 230 -10.35 6.83 -11.91
N ILE A 231 -10.58 6.25 -10.73
CA ILE A 231 -9.99 4.96 -10.32
C ILE A 231 -11.14 4.05 -9.93
N LYS A 232 -11.22 2.88 -10.56
CA LYS A 232 -12.18 1.84 -10.18
C LYS A 232 -11.47 0.74 -9.42
N ILE A 233 -12.03 0.33 -8.28
CA ILE A 233 -11.58 -0.80 -7.48
C ILE A 233 -12.70 -1.83 -7.48
N ILE A 234 -12.39 -3.07 -7.84
CA ILE A 234 -13.35 -4.16 -7.91
C ILE A 234 -12.84 -5.30 -7.04
N ASP A 235 -13.62 -5.66 -6.03
CA ASP A 235 -13.40 -6.84 -5.20
C ASP A 235 -14.30 -7.97 -5.68
N SER A 236 -13.75 -9.16 -5.83
CA SER A 236 -14.50 -10.37 -6.16
C SER A 236 -14.03 -11.57 -5.35
N ILE A 237 -14.99 -12.42 -4.98
CA ILE A 237 -14.76 -13.60 -4.14
C ILE A 237 -15.20 -14.84 -4.91
N GLU A 238 -14.29 -15.79 -5.07
CA GLU A 238 -14.59 -17.14 -5.56
C GLU A 238 -14.62 -18.10 -4.37
N GLY A 239 -15.69 -18.88 -4.25
CA GLY A 239 -15.97 -19.73 -3.09
C GLY A 239 -17.14 -19.22 -2.25
N ASP A 240 -17.46 -19.94 -1.19
CA ASP A 240 -18.58 -19.62 -0.30
C ASP A 240 -18.10 -18.94 0.99
N PHE A 241 -18.83 -17.90 1.40
CA PHE A 241 -18.54 -17.11 2.59
C PHE A 241 -19.84 -16.67 3.26
N LYS A 242 -19.73 -16.23 4.51
CA LYS A 242 -20.85 -15.71 5.31
C LYS A 242 -20.91 -14.19 5.28
N GLU A 243 -19.76 -13.55 5.45
CA GLU A 243 -19.63 -12.10 5.43
C GLU A 243 -18.30 -11.71 4.78
N ALA A 244 -18.31 -10.61 4.04
CA ALA A 244 -17.12 -9.98 3.52
C ALA A 244 -17.22 -8.46 3.63
N ILE A 245 -16.13 -7.82 4.07
CA ILE A 245 -16.09 -6.38 4.31
C ILE A 245 -14.84 -5.81 3.65
N SER A 246 -15.03 -4.94 2.66
CA SER A 246 -13.93 -4.16 2.07
C SER A 246 -13.76 -2.88 2.88
N ARG A 247 -12.53 -2.57 3.29
CA ARG A 247 -12.24 -1.44 4.19
C ARG A 247 -11.53 -0.31 3.46
N LEU A 248 -11.88 0.91 3.81
CA LEU A 248 -11.20 2.14 3.37
C LEU A 248 -10.94 3.02 4.59
N TYR A 249 -9.72 2.96 5.09
CA TYR A 249 -9.20 3.81 6.14
C TYR A 249 -8.87 5.19 5.58
N ILE A 250 -9.52 6.18 6.17
CA ILE A 250 -9.43 7.57 5.75
C ILE A 250 -8.42 8.30 6.65
N HIS A 251 -7.55 9.09 6.03
CA HIS A 251 -6.57 9.90 6.75
C HIS A 251 -7.28 10.88 7.70
N PRO A 252 -6.76 11.15 8.93
CA PRO A 252 -7.44 11.98 9.93
C PRO A 252 -7.89 13.37 9.47
N HIS A 253 -7.16 13.99 8.53
CA HIS A 253 -7.47 15.32 8.02
C HIS A 253 -8.52 15.33 6.89
N VAL A 254 -9.06 14.17 6.52
CA VAL A 254 -10.06 14.07 5.44
C VAL A 254 -11.45 14.00 6.03
N ASP A 255 -12.30 14.91 5.55
CA ASP A 255 -13.71 14.92 5.88
C ASP A 255 -14.49 13.95 5.01
N ILE A 256 -15.44 13.24 5.61
CA ILE A 256 -16.35 12.32 4.93
C ILE A 256 -17.76 12.91 5.03
N LYS A 257 -18.43 13.07 3.89
CA LYS A 257 -19.84 13.45 3.79
C LYS A 257 -20.62 12.39 3.03
N GLU A 258 -21.64 11.84 3.66
CA GLU A 258 -22.61 10.96 3.00
C GLU A 258 -23.51 11.79 2.08
N VAL A 259 -23.61 11.39 0.80
CA VAL A 259 -24.53 12.01 -0.16
C VAL A 259 -25.82 11.21 -0.24
N ASN A 260 -25.69 9.89 -0.32
CA ASN A 260 -26.77 8.91 -0.30
C ASN A 260 -26.20 7.53 0.10
N GLU A 261 -27.05 6.50 0.11
CA GLU A 261 -26.69 5.13 0.52
C GLU A 261 -25.56 4.48 -0.31
N LYS A 262 -25.24 5.01 -1.48
CA LYS A 262 -24.26 4.49 -2.44
C LYS A 262 -23.17 5.51 -2.79
N SER A 263 -23.14 6.68 -2.17
CA SER A 263 -22.20 7.73 -2.57
C SER A 263 -21.70 8.58 -1.40
N LEU A 264 -20.39 8.81 -1.40
CA LEU A 264 -19.68 9.62 -0.41
C LEU A 264 -18.88 10.71 -1.11
N VAL A 265 -18.68 11.83 -0.43
CA VAL A 265 -17.71 12.85 -0.81
C VAL A 265 -16.65 12.93 0.27
N LEU A 266 -15.40 12.75 -0.13
CA LEU A 266 -14.23 13.01 0.70
C LEU A 266 -13.71 14.41 0.38
N ARG A 267 -13.32 15.18 1.41
CA ARG A 267 -12.68 16.48 1.23
C ARG A 267 -11.35 16.50 1.95
N ASN A 268 -10.27 16.74 1.21
CA ASN A 268 -8.92 16.84 1.79
C ASN A 268 -8.68 18.23 2.41
N ARG A 269 -7.53 18.40 3.08
CA ARG A 269 -7.16 19.67 3.73
C ARG A 269 -7.00 20.85 2.76
N ASN A 270 -6.75 20.58 1.48
CA ASN A 270 -6.66 21.58 0.42
C ASN A 270 -8.04 21.98 -0.13
N GLY A 271 -9.12 21.40 0.42
CA GLY A 271 -10.49 21.68 0.03
C GLY A 271 -10.94 20.97 -1.24
N CYS A 272 -10.11 20.12 -1.84
CA CYS A 272 -10.42 19.33 -3.03
C CYS A 272 -11.37 18.19 -2.69
N SER A 273 -12.34 17.94 -3.57
CA SER A 273 -13.36 16.90 -3.41
C SER A 273 -12.99 15.65 -4.20
N ILE A 274 -13.18 14.48 -3.57
CA ILE A 274 -13.06 13.16 -4.19
C ILE A 274 -14.39 12.45 -3.99
N TYR A 275 -15.00 11.99 -5.07
CA TYR A 275 -16.32 11.37 -5.04
C TYR A 275 -16.18 9.86 -5.10
N LEU A 276 -16.87 9.16 -4.20
CA LEU A 276 -16.95 7.69 -4.20
C LEU A 276 -18.35 7.27 -4.60
N GLU A 277 -18.45 6.43 -5.62
CA GLU A 277 -19.67 5.70 -5.99
C GLU A 277 -19.46 4.22 -5.69
N ILE A 278 -20.36 3.64 -4.90
CA ILE A 278 -20.25 2.27 -4.39
C ILE A 278 -21.38 1.41 -5.00
N GLU A 279 -21.02 0.24 -5.50
CA GLU A 279 -21.97 -0.76 -5.99
C GLU A 279 -21.83 -2.08 -5.22
N ASN A 280 -22.97 -2.75 -5.01
CA ASN A 280 -23.06 -4.06 -4.36
C ASN A 280 -22.42 -4.12 -2.96
N ALA A 281 -22.52 -3.04 -2.19
CA ALA A 281 -22.13 -3.03 -0.79
C ALA A 281 -22.98 -2.07 0.03
N ILE A 282 -23.15 -2.37 1.32
CA ILE A 282 -23.77 -1.49 2.31
C ILE A 282 -22.65 -0.71 3.01
N ILE A 283 -22.77 0.62 3.02
CA ILE A 283 -21.78 1.52 3.61
C ILE A 283 -22.02 1.65 5.12
N LYS A 284 -20.97 1.48 5.92
CA LYS A 284 -20.96 1.83 7.35
C LYS A 284 -19.67 2.55 7.72
N ILE A 285 -19.78 3.76 8.26
CA ILE A 285 -18.62 4.52 8.73
C ILE A 285 -18.40 4.24 10.22
N THR A 286 -17.18 3.87 10.60
CA THR A 286 -16.81 3.62 12.00
C THR A 286 -15.62 4.47 12.42
N ASN A 287 -15.60 4.87 13.69
CA ASN A 287 -14.44 5.51 14.31
C ASN A 287 -13.35 4.46 14.57
N THR A 288 -12.10 4.85 14.36
CA THR A 288 -10.93 4.00 14.55
C THR A 288 -9.70 4.85 14.89
N LYS A 289 -8.52 4.23 14.91
CA LYS A 289 -7.26 4.87 15.25
C LYS A 289 -6.21 4.62 14.17
N TYR A 290 -5.58 5.70 13.72
CA TYR A 290 -4.47 5.74 12.79
C TYR A 290 -3.15 6.04 13.51
N SER A 291 -2.05 5.48 13.01
CA SER A 291 -0.70 5.69 13.51
C SER A 291 0.26 6.00 12.37
N GLU A 292 0.78 7.21 12.33
CA GLU A 292 1.87 7.55 11.41
C GLU A 292 3.26 7.27 12.01
N THR A 293 3.37 7.30 13.34
CA THR A 293 4.64 7.17 14.10
C THR A 293 4.44 6.28 15.31
N PHE A 294 5.53 5.66 15.79
CA PHE A 294 5.49 4.87 17.01
C PHE A 294 5.00 5.68 18.21
N GLY A 295 4.18 5.06 19.06
CA GLY A 295 3.66 5.62 20.29
C GLY A 295 2.51 6.62 20.13
N LYS A 296 2.08 6.94 18.90
CA LYS A 296 1.04 7.94 18.64
C LYS A 296 -0.16 7.34 17.92
N LEU A 297 -1.33 7.42 18.56
CA LEU A 297 -2.62 7.08 17.95
C LEU A 297 -3.47 8.34 17.79
N ILE A 298 -4.00 8.53 16.60
CA ILE A 298 -4.86 9.66 16.25
C ILE A 298 -6.21 9.10 15.79
N ASP A 299 -7.29 9.77 16.17
CA ASP A 299 -8.62 9.41 15.70
C ASP A 299 -8.74 9.56 14.18
N ASN A 300 -9.34 8.56 13.55
CA ASN A 300 -9.75 8.62 12.16
C ASN A 300 -11.03 7.79 11.93
N ARG A 301 -11.42 7.66 10.66
CA ARG A 301 -12.62 6.93 10.26
C ARG A 301 -12.27 5.84 9.26
N CYS A 302 -12.99 4.72 9.31
CA CYS A 302 -12.96 3.68 8.30
C CYS A 302 -14.35 3.59 7.64
N ILE A 303 -14.37 3.59 6.32
CA ILE A 303 -15.56 3.24 5.53
C ILE A 303 -15.54 1.72 5.35
N ASN A 304 -16.55 1.06 5.89
CA ASN A 304 -16.73 -0.38 5.81
C ASN A 304 -17.79 -0.68 4.77
N LEU A 305 -17.40 -1.40 3.72
CA LEU A 305 -18.28 -1.81 2.64
C LEU A 305 -18.65 -3.27 2.85
N HIS A 306 -19.81 -3.53 3.44
CA HIS A 306 -20.31 -4.90 3.61
C HIS A 306 -20.86 -5.39 2.27
N LEU A 307 -20.18 -6.36 1.65
CA LEU A 307 -20.51 -6.83 0.30
C LEU A 307 -21.92 -7.44 0.25
N ILE A 308 -22.64 -7.11 -0.82
CA ILE A 308 -23.92 -7.72 -1.22
C ILE A 308 -23.62 -8.68 -2.37
N GLY A 309 -23.47 -9.97 -2.06
CA GLY A 309 -23.06 -10.99 -3.03
C GLY A 309 -21.55 -11.07 -3.20
N LYS A 310 -21.09 -11.73 -4.27
CA LYS A 310 -19.69 -12.14 -4.45
C LYS A 310 -18.77 -11.08 -5.06
N SER A 311 -19.26 -9.86 -5.31
CA SER A 311 -18.49 -8.79 -5.93
C SER A 311 -19.00 -7.42 -5.49
N SER A 312 -18.09 -6.45 -5.31
CA SER A 312 -18.40 -5.03 -5.10
C SER A 312 -17.47 -4.15 -5.91
N SER A 313 -17.93 -2.94 -6.24
CA SER A 313 -17.11 -1.96 -6.91
C SER A 313 -17.14 -0.59 -6.23
N ILE A 314 -16.02 0.12 -6.33
CA ILE A 314 -15.85 1.50 -5.88
C ILE A 314 -15.33 2.28 -7.09
N CYS A 315 -16.06 3.29 -7.53
CA CYS A 315 -15.58 4.26 -8.51
C CYS A 315 -15.21 5.56 -7.79
N ILE A 316 -13.93 5.93 -7.87
CA ILE A 316 -13.34 7.12 -7.26
C ILE A 316 -13.15 8.17 -8.35
N LYS A 317 -13.80 9.33 -8.25
CA LYS A 317 -13.70 10.46 -9.21
C LYS A 317 -13.00 11.66 -8.58
N TYR A 318 -12.08 12.30 -9.33
CA TYR A 318 -11.22 13.41 -8.88
C TYR A 318 -10.80 14.34 -10.05
#